data_AF-A0A4V3C7W9-F1
#
_entry.id   AF-A0A4V3C7W9-F1
#
_cell.length_a   1.000
_cell.length_b   1.000
_cell.length_c   1.000
_cell.angle_alpha   90.00
_cell.angle_beta   90.00
_cell.angle_gamma   90.00
#
_symmetry.space_group_name_H-M   'P 1'
#
loop_
_entity.id
_entity.type
_entity.pdbx_description
1 polymer ?
#
loop_
_entity_poly.entity_id
_entity_poly.type
_entity_poly.pdbx_seq_one_letter_code
_entity_poly.pdbx_strand_id
1 'polypeptide(L)'
;MNNQIIICDDETDRAMKWADFLEKIPDVADTYAVSTLSDRGLAQAIGILEARRRSARGAAEKDQHSKREALVETPFDSAAMVIVDYDLIDLRAEGDQNAYAGPSETGERVAYLARCYSRCDTIVALNQFVRQSTFDLRLRGHLSSYADLNIASDDLMRPTLWLDDQEGYRPWSWPCLGDAPARHRARVEFVEEHMDEPILAALGILSGEARSPAYEAMQREHLEFLSRDVAETATFRDFVVNSGKGLRARDELWEPQAAARIAAARVHKWLERDVLPGQDILVDGPHLALRYPSLIGSTDTDAALRHTTRRTADGESVGLLSETIAYAAFPHPNWLSRPCWFWPSLANDERIVEVGRPWEAADISLVFCEDASDFRIADSAREFRAEVLGPFGRRYVAGLDGISYEPAVRFAL
;
A
#
# COMPACT_ATOMS: atom_id res chain seq x y z
N MET A 1 -6.88 1.10 21.73
CA MET A 1 -6.32 1.20 20.37
C MET A 1 -5.49 -0.04 20.14
N ASN A 2 -5.49 -0.56 18.91
CA ASN A 2 -4.62 -1.66 18.52
C ASN A 2 -3.20 -1.09 18.41
N ASN A 3 -2.31 -1.57 19.28
CA ASN A 3 -0.93 -1.10 19.42
C ASN A 3 0.06 -2.27 19.39
N GLN A 4 -0.29 -3.38 18.71
CA GLN A 4 0.57 -4.57 18.67
C GLN A 4 1.06 -4.85 17.25
N ILE A 5 2.35 -5.11 17.11
CA ILE A 5 2.96 -5.69 15.92
C ILE A 5 3.17 -7.18 16.20
N ILE A 6 2.65 -8.02 15.31
CA ILE A 6 2.76 -9.48 15.41
C ILE A 6 3.60 -9.99 14.26
N ILE A 7 4.70 -10.66 14.59
CA ILE A 7 5.61 -11.28 13.63
C ILE A 7 5.32 -12.78 13.57
N CYS A 8 5.09 -13.29 12.37
CA CYS A 8 4.73 -14.66 12.07
C CYS A 8 5.80 -15.28 11.18
N ASP A 9 6.50 -16.27 11.72
CA ASP A 9 7.53 -17.05 11.05
C ASP A 9 7.56 -18.44 11.72
N ASP A 10 7.86 -19.48 10.96
CA ASP A 10 8.14 -20.82 11.52
C ASP A 10 9.60 -20.96 11.98
N GLU A 11 10.47 -20.02 11.61
CA GLU A 11 11.80 -19.88 12.19
C GLU A 11 11.79 -18.89 13.37
N THR A 12 11.54 -19.42 14.58
CA THR A 12 11.40 -18.60 15.80
C THR A 12 12.59 -17.64 16.03
N ASP A 13 13.84 -18.08 15.83
CA ASP A 13 15.02 -17.22 16.02
C ASP A 13 15.05 -16.04 15.02
N ARG A 14 14.56 -16.26 13.80
CA ARG A 14 14.47 -15.23 12.76
C ARG A 14 13.39 -14.21 13.12
N ALA A 15 12.22 -14.67 13.59
CA ALA A 15 11.17 -13.80 14.10
C ALA A 15 11.64 -12.93 15.28
N MET A 16 12.35 -13.52 16.25
CA MET A 16 12.89 -12.79 17.40
C MET A 16 13.90 -11.73 16.97
N LYS A 17 14.78 -12.04 16.01
CA LYS A 17 15.73 -11.06 15.47
C LYS A 17 15.02 -9.85 14.86
N TRP A 18 13.92 -10.06 14.13
CA TRP A 18 13.11 -8.95 13.62
C TRP A 18 12.43 -8.17 14.74
N ALA A 19 11.88 -8.85 15.75
CA ALA A 19 11.28 -8.21 16.91
C ALA A 19 12.28 -7.31 17.65
N ASP A 20 13.45 -7.84 17.98
CA ASP A 20 14.56 -7.14 18.65
C ASP A 20 15.05 -5.92 17.86
N PHE A 21 14.94 -5.95 16.52
CA PHE A 21 15.27 -4.81 15.68
C PHE A 21 14.19 -3.73 15.77
N LEU A 22 12.92 -4.10 15.64
CA LEU A 22 11.80 -3.15 15.68
C LEU A 22 11.70 -2.45 17.04
N GLU A 23 11.95 -3.15 18.14
CA GLU A 23 11.99 -2.57 19.49
C GLU A 23 13.12 -1.55 19.69
N LYS A 24 14.10 -1.48 18.78
CA LYS A 24 15.18 -0.48 18.83
C LYS A 24 14.88 0.78 18.01
N ILE A 25 13.81 0.78 17.22
CA ILE A 25 13.37 1.98 16.49
C ILE A 25 12.50 2.81 17.44
N PRO A 26 12.90 4.04 17.83
CA PRO A 26 12.19 4.81 18.85
C PRO A 26 10.68 4.95 18.59
N ASP A 27 10.29 5.40 17.40
CA ASP A 27 8.88 5.59 17.04
C ASP A 27 8.06 4.29 17.07
N VAL A 28 8.70 3.16 16.77
CA VAL A 28 8.05 1.84 16.84
C VAL A 28 7.91 1.41 18.29
N ALA A 29 8.98 1.50 19.09
CA ALA A 29 8.98 1.10 20.50
C ALA A 29 8.04 1.94 21.36
N ASP A 30 7.91 3.23 21.07
CA ASP A 30 7.04 4.16 21.79
C ASP A 30 5.55 3.97 21.44
N THR A 31 5.27 3.46 20.23
CA THR A 31 3.89 3.33 19.70
C THR A 31 3.34 1.91 19.81
N TYR A 32 4.20 0.90 19.63
CA TYR A 32 3.80 -0.48 19.42
C TYR A 32 4.52 -1.45 20.37
N ALA A 33 3.76 -2.40 20.93
CA ALA A 33 4.29 -3.61 21.51
C ALA A 33 4.60 -4.62 20.39
N VAL A 34 5.85 -5.09 20.31
CA VAL A 34 6.26 -6.08 19.31
C VAL A 34 6.23 -7.47 19.93
N SER A 35 5.73 -8.45 19.20
CA SER A 35 5.64 -9.83 19.66
C SER A 35 5.76 -10.81 18.51
N THR A 36 6.28 -12.01 18.80
CA THR A 36 6.33 -13.13 17.86
C THR A 36 5.26 -14.17 18.23
N LEU A 37 4.72 -14.87 17.25
CA LEU A 37 3.94 -16.09 17.51
C LEU A 37 4.85 -17.30 17.36
N SER A 38 4.83 -18.18 18.36
CA SER A 38 5.41 -19.52 18.20
C SER A 38 4.63 -20.31 17.15
N ASP A 39 5.24 -21.36 16.58
CA ASP A 39 4.62 -22.20 15.56
C ASP A 39 3.24 -22.70 15.97
N ARG A 40 3.11 -23.16 17.23
CA ARG A 40 1.84 -23.59 17.81
C ARG A 40 0.83 -22.44 17.92
N GLY A 41 1.28 -21.26 18.35
CA GLY A 41 0.42 -20.07 18.44
C GLY A 41 -0.06 -19.60 17.07
N LEU A 42 0.82 -19.61 16.07
CA LEU A 42 0.52 -19.26 14.69
C LEU A 42 -0.45 -20.27 14.07
N ALA A 43 -0.18 -21.57 14.20
CA ALA A 43 -1.07 -22.64 13.73
C ALA A 43 -2.46 -22.55 14.37
N GLN A 44 -2.54 -22.27 15.67
CA GLN A 44 -3.80 -22.07 16.37
C GLN A 44 -4.56 -20.85 15.85
N ALA A 45 -3.88 -19.71 15.66
CA ALA A 45 -4.51 -18.50 15.13
C ALA A 45 -5.06 -18.75 13.71
N ILE A 46 -4.28 -19.40 12.83
CA ILE A 46 -4.72 -19.77 11.48
C ILE A 46 -5.94 -20.70 11.54
N GLY A 47 -5.94 -21.69 12.43
CA GLY A 47 -7.07 -22.61 12.63
C GLY A 47 -8.36 -21.88 13.00
N ILE A 48 -8.29 -20.91 13.91
CA ILE A 48 -9.43 -20.07 14.31
C ILE A 48 -9.92 -19.21 13.14
N LEU A 49 -9.01 -18.59 12.37
CA LEU A 49 -9.41 -17.81 11.18
C LEU A 49 -10.08 -18.68 10.10
N GLU A 50 -9.61 -19.91 9.89
CA GLU A 50 -10.27 -20.87 8.99
C GLU A 50 -11.62 -21.34 9.55
N ALA A 51 -11.76 -21.49 10.87
CA ALA A 51 -13.06 -21.75 11.50
C ALA A 51 -14.04 -20.60 11.26
N ARG A 52 -13.60 -19.34 11.36
CA ARG A 52 -14.40 -18.15 11.02
C ARG A 52 -14.84 -18.17 9.55
N ARG A 53 -13.92 -18.45 8.63
CA ARG A 53 -14.22 -18.61 7.20
C ARG A 53 -15.23 -19.70 6.92
N ARG A 54 -15.05 -20.90 7.50
CA ARG A 54 -16.03 -22.00 7.37
C ARG A 54 -17.38 -21.63 7.96
N SER A 55 -17.39 -20.90 9.08
CA SER A 55 -18.62 -20.40 9.70
C SER A 55 -19.36 -19.40 8.82
N ALA A 56 -18.64 -18.44 8.22
CA ALA A 56 -19.20 -17.45 7.31
C ALA A 56 -19.90 -18.09 6.11
N ARG A 57 -19.34 -19.17 5.55
CA ARG A 57 -19.93 -19.95 4.44
C ARG A 57 -21.20 -20.75 4.79
N GLY A 58 -21.71 -20.63 6.02
CA GLY A 58 -22.80 -21.47 6.54
C GLY A 58 -22.42 -22.94 6.77
N ALA A 59 -21.17 -23.36 6.50
CA ALA A 59 -20.73 -24.74 6.70
C ALA A 59 -20.74 -25.15 8.19
N ALA A 60 -20.57 -24.17 9.09
CA ALA A 60 -20.60 -24.41 10.53
C ALA A 60 -22.00 -24.69 11.10
N GLU A 61 -23.10 -24.51 10.35
CA GLU A 61 -24.43 -24.96 10.83
C GLU A 61 -24.48 -26.44 11.18
N LYS A 62 -23.60 -27.24 10.55
CA LYS A 62 -23.48 -28.68 10.79
C LYS A 62 -22.43 -29.04 11.84
N ASP A 63 -21.59 -28.08 12.27
CA ASP A 63 -20.49 -28.29 13.20
C ASP A 63 -20.49 -27.25 14.33
N GLN A 64 -21.05 -27.63 15.48
CA GLN A 64 -21.09 -26.78 16.68
C GLN A 64 -19.69 -26.43 17.21
N HIS A 65 -18.67 -27.25 16.95
CA HIS A 65 -17.31 -26.97 17.39
C HIS A 65 -16.74 -25.78 16.63
N SER A 66 -16.81 -25.82 15.28
CA SER A 66 -16.41 -24.70 14.43
C SER A 66 -17.13 -23.38 14.78
N LYS A 67 -18.41 -23.42 15.16
CA LYS A 67 -19.14 -22.22 15.61
C LYS A 67 -18.55 -21.61 16.88
N ARG A 68 -18.18 -22.44 17.87
CA ARG A 68 -17.58 -21.95 19.12
C ARG A 68 -16.17 -21.42 18.88
N GLU A 69 -15.40 -22.14 18.08
CA GLU A 69 -14.03 -21.74 17.72
C GLU A 69 -14.00 -20.41 16.96
N ALA A 70 -14.96 -20.16 16.06
CA ALA A 70 -15.07 -18.90 15.33
C ALA A 70 -15.30 -17.66 16.23
N LEU A 71 -15.76 -17.84 17.47
CA LEU A 71 -15.95 -16.76 18.45
C LEU A 71 -14.69 -16.48 19.28
N VAL A 72 -13.67 -17.33 19.19
CA VAL A 72 -12.42 -17.17 19.94
C VAL A 72 -11.63 -16.02 19.32
N GLU A 73 -11.17 -15.09 20.14
CA GLU A 73 -10.25 -14.04 19.71
C GLU A 73 -8.86 -14.61 19.44
N THR A 74 -8.19 -14.05 18.43
CA THR A 74 -6.82 -14.37 18.06
C THR A 74 -5.95 -13.14 18.28
N PRO A 75 -4.62 -13.30 18.42
CA PRO A 75 -3.71 -12.16 18.45
C PRO A 75 -3.88 -11.23 17.23
N PHE A 76 -4.29 -11.74 16.07
CA PHE A 76 -4.54 -10.93 14.88
C PHE A 76 -5.70 -9.94 15.02
N ASP A 77 -6.63 -10.14 15.95
CA ASP A 77 -7.78 -9.24 16.13
C ASP A 77 -7.41 -7.93 16.84
N SER A 78 -6.34 -7.93 17.62
CA SER A 78 -5.81 -6.74 18.31
C SER A 78 -4.56 -6.16 17.65
N ALA A 79 -4.11 -6.76 16.55
CA ALA A 79 -2.89 -6.35 15.86
C ALA A 79 -3.09 -5.04 15.09
N ALA A 80 -2.24 -4.07 15.35
CA ALA A 80 -2.07 -2.92 14.46
C ALA A 80 -1.40 -3.37 13.16
N MET A 81 -0.46 -4.30 13.26
CA MET A 81 0.26 -4.83 12.10
C MET A 81 0.54 -6.32 12.27
N VAL A 82 0.35 -7.07 11.19
CA VAL A 82 0.80 -8.45 11.05
C VAL A 82 1.92 -8.49 10.03
N ILE A 83 3.10 -8.93 10.44
CA ILE A 83 4.24 -9.21 9.57
C ILE A 83 4.32 -10.72 9.43
N VAL A 84 4.29 -11.23 8.20
CA VAL A 84 4.24 -12.66 7.93
C VAL A 84 5.28 -13.07 6.90
N ASP A 85 6.14 -14.03 7.24
CA ASP A 85 7.01 -14.67 6.26
C ASP A 85 6.21 -15.51 5.27
N TYR A 86 6.67 -15.58 4.03
CA TYR A 86 5.97 -16.32 2.99
C TYR A 86 6.16 -17.84 3.11
N ASP A 87 7.37 -18.29 3.46
CA ASP A 87 7.81 -19.68 3.41
C ASP A 87 7.54 -20.37 4.77
N LEU A 88 6.26 -20.60 5.10
CA LEU A 88 5.82 -21.23 6.35
C LEU A 88 5.74 -22.78 6.27
N ILE A 89 6.80 -23.40 5.75
CA ILE A 89 6.83 -24.83 5.41
C ILE A 89 6.84 -25.73 6.66
N ASP A 90 7.50 -25.31 7.72
CA ASP A 90 7.78 -26.10 8.92
C ASP A 90 6.68 -26.02 9.98
N LEU A 91 5.64 -25.18 9.78
CA LEU A 91 4.45 -25.09 10.62
C LEU A 91 3.71 -26.41 10.88
N ARG A 92 4.05 -27.49 10.17
CA ARG A 92 3.43 -28.83 10.29
C ARG A 92 4.29 -29.86 10.99
N ALA A 93 5.53 -29.55 11.36
CA ALA A 93 6.51 -30.56 11.72
C ALA A 93 6.21 -31.28 13.06
N GLU A 94 5.41 -30.71 13.96
CA GLU A 94 5.21 -31.27 15.30
C GLU A 94 3.83 -31.91 15.53
N GLY A 95 3.72 -33.19 15.18
CA GLY A 95 2.96 -34.20 15.94
C GLY A 95 1.42 -34.14 15.95
N ASP A 96 0.79 -33.08 15.46
CA ASP A 96 -0.67 -32.96 15.49
C ASP A 96 -1.29 -33.36 14.14
N GLN A 97 -1.69 -34.63 14.02
CA GLN A 97 -2.41 -35.16 12.86
C GLN A 97 -3.79 -34.49 12.65
N ASN A 98 -4.27 -33.72 13.63
CA ASN A 98 -5.52 -32.96 13.56
C ASN A 98 -5.31 -31.46 13.32
N ALA A 99 -4.07 -30.99 13.15
CA ALA A 99 -3.83 -29.58 12.86
C ALA A 99 -4.53 -29.20 11.55
N TYR A 100 -5.43 -28.21 11.63
CA TYR A 100 -6.14 -27.59 10.50
C TYR A 100 -5.21 -26.98 9.43
N ALA A 101 -3.90 -27.02 9.69
CA ALA A 101 -2.77 -26.95 8.80
C ALA A 101 -2.95 -27.67 7.44
N GLY A 102 -3.43 -27.02 6.38
CA GLY A 102 -3.52 -27.66 5.06
C GLY A 102 -2.14 -27.87 4.41
N PRO A 103 -1.96 -28.83 3.47
CA PRO A 103 -0.78 -28.93 2.59
C PRO A 103 -0.35 -27.57 2.04
N SER A 104 0.85 -27.12 2.41
CA SER A 104 1.47 -25.79 2.21
C SER A 104 0.64 -24.60 2.74
N GLU A 105 0.82 -24.25 4.01
CA GLU A 105 0.49 -22.88 4.42
C GLU A 105 1.54 -21.94 3.82
N THR A 106 1.10 -20.84 3.25
CA THR A 106 1.96 -19.80 2.68
C THR A 106 1.59 -18.49 3.36
N GLY A 107 2.53 -17.56 3.46
CA GLY A 107 2.24 -16.24 4.01
C GLY A 107 1.09 -15.52 3.28
N GLU A 108 0.90 -15.77 1.99
CA GLU A 108 -0.25 -15.24 1.23
C GLU A 108 -1.60 -15.77 1.72
N ARG A 109 -1.66 -17.05 2.13
CA ARG A 109 -2.88 -17.61 2.72
C ARG A 109 -3.14 -17.01 4.10
N VAL A 110 -2.11 -16.84 4.91
CA VAL A 110 -2.23 -16.16 6.21
C VAL A 110 -2.69 -14.71 6.03
N ALA A 111 -2.10 -13.97 5.08
CA ALA A 111 -2.50 -12.61 4.74
C ALA A 111 -3.97 -12.53 4.29
N TYR A 112 -4.42 -13.46 3.45
CA TYR A 112 -5.83 -13.56 3.06
C TYR A 112 -6.75 -13.76 4.28
N LEU A 113 -6.42 -14.73 5.12
CA LEU A 113 -7.21 -15.06 6.30
C LEU A 113 -7.25 -13.90 7.30
N ALA A 114 -6.11 -13.28 7.59
CA ALA A 114 -6.02 -12.13 8.47
C ALA A 114 -6.87 -10.97 7.92
N ARG A 115 -6.69 -10.60 6.65
CA ARG A 115 -7.45 -9.49 6.03
C ARG A 115 -8.97 -9.70 6.08
N CYS A 116 -9.43 -10.93 5.82
CA CYS A 116 -10.86 -11.20 5.65
C CYS A 116 -11.56 -11.68 6.93
N TYR A 117 -10.83 -12.26 7.88
CA TYR A 117 -11.38 -12.97 9.03
C TYR A 117 -10.75 -12.57 10.37
N SER A 118 -9.90 -11.54 10.40
CA SER A 118 -9.47 -10.88 11.63
C SER A 118 -9.80 -9.38 11.60
N ARG A 119 -9.33 -8.65 12.61
CA ARG A 119 -9.45 -7.20 12.74
C ARG A 119 -8.09 -6.49 12.67
N CYS A 120 -7.07 -7.11 12.07
CA CYS A 120 -5.77 -6.46 11.93
C CYS A 120 -5.84 -5.27 10.97
N ASP A 121 -5.10 -4.20 11.27
CA ASP A 121 -5.12 -2.99 10.43
C ASP A 121 -4.24 -3.18 9.18
N THR A 122 -2.93 -3.40 9.36
CA THR A 122 -1.95 -3.53 8.27
C THR A 122 -1.32 -4.91 8.19
N ILE A 123 -1.03 -5.41 6.99
CA ILE A 123 -0.37 -6.68 6.73
C ILE A 123 0.87 -6.46 5.85
N VAL A 124 2.02 -6.93 6.32
CA VAL A 124 3.28 -6.93 5.57
C VAL A 124 3.69 -8.37 5.31
N ALA A 125 3.82 -8.75 4.03
CA ALA A 125 4.33 -10.05 3.64
C ALA A 125 5.81 -9.96 3.30
N LEU A 126 6.62 -10.83 3.91
CA LEU A 126 8.05 -10.94 3.65
C LEU A 126 8.30 -12.03 2.62
N ASN A 127 9.29 -11.85 1.77
CA ASN A 127 9.90 -12.89 0.94
C ASN A 127 9.00 -13.56 -0.13
N GLN A 128 7.77 -13.07 -0.33
CA GLN A 128 6.81 -13.64 -1.28
C GLN A 128 7.23 -13.53 -2.76
N PHE A 129 7.81 -12.39 -3.14
CA PHE A 129 8.19 -12.09 -4.53
C PHE A 129 9.66 -11.73 -4.70
N VAL A 130 10.32 -11.29 -3.63
CA VAL A 130 11.72 -10.86 -3.59
C VAL A 130 12.33 -11.38 -2.29
N ARG A 131 13.51 -12.00 -2.35
CA ARG A 131 14.19 -12.59 -1.17
C ARG A 131 15.31 -11.72 -0.61
N GLN A 132 15.69 -10.68 -1.33
CA GLN A 132 16.71 -9.71 -0.96
C GLN A 132 16.22 -8.31 -1.35
N SER A 133 16.83 -7.26 -0.81
CA SER A 133 16.49 -5.87 -1.14
C SER A 133 16.48 -5.65 -2.64
N THR A 134 15.28 -5.45 -3.20
CA THR A 134 15.05 -5.37 -4.64
C THR A 134 14.11 -4.22 -4.95
N PHE A 135 14.52 -3.34 -5.86
CA PHE A 135 13.70 -2.28 -6.41
C PHE A 135 12.99 -2.77 -7.68
N ASP A 136 11.66 -2.75 -7.68
CA ASP A 136 10.83 -3.13 -8.84
C ASP A 136 10.78 -1.98 -9.86
N LEU A 137 11.61 -2.06 -10.91
CA LEU A 137 11.66 -1.12 -12.02
C LEU A 137 10.36 -1.09 -12.86
N ARG A 138 9.39 -1.99 -12.62
CA ARG A 138 8.07 -1.90 -13.25
C ARG A 138 7.18 -0.88 -12.58
N LEU A 139 7.39 -0.60 -11.29
CA LEU A 139 6.54 0.22 -10.42
C LEU A 139 5.08 -0.28 -10.33
N ARG A 140 4.87 -1.60 -10.46
CA ARG A 140 3.52 -2.22 -10.44
C ARG A 140 3.14 -2.83 -9.09
N GLY A 141 4.14 -3.12 -8.25
CA GLY A 141 3.92 -3.83 -7.00
C GLY A 141 3.19 -5.16 -7.22
N HIS A 142 2.34 -5.56 -6.26
CA HIS A 142 1.71 -6.87 -6.25
C HIS A 142 0.21 -6.81 -5.92
N LEU A 143 -0.59 -6.23 -6.82
CA LEU A 143 -2.05 -6.08 -6.65
C LEU A 143 -2.79 -7.38 -6.29
N SER A 144 -2.27 -8.54 -6.69
CA SER A 144 -2.88 -9.85 -6.38
C SER A 144 -2.71 -10.30 -4.93
N SER A 145 -1.67 -9.82 -4.22
CA SER A 145 -1.42 -10.20 -2.83
C SER A 145 -2.33 -9.46 -1.87
N TYR A 146 -2.86 -10.16 -0.86
CA TYR A 146 -3.71 -9.59 0.19
C TYR A 146 -2.95 -8.79 1.27
N ALA A 147 -1.62 -8.87 1.29
CA ALA A 147 -0.81 -7.97 2.10
C ALA A 147 -0.90 -6.54 1.56
N ASP A 148 -0.73 -5.53 2.41
CA ASP A 148 -0.68 -4.12 1.99
C ASP A 148 0.70 -3.78 1.40
N LEU A 149 1.74 -4.45 1.90
CA LEU A 149 3.11 -4.32 1.42
C LEU A 149 3.78 -5.70 1.30
N ASN A 150 4.54 -5.89 0.23
CA ASN A 150 5.36 -7.08 -0.01
C ASN A 150 6.82 -6.64 -0.15
N ILE A 151 7.71 -7.15 0.71
CA ILE A 151 9.13 -6.75 0.76
C ILE A 151 10.03 -7.95 1.06
N ALA A 152 11.34 -7.78 0.93
CA ALA A 152 12.30 -8.75 1.47
C ALA A 152 12.42 -8.58 2.99
N SER A 153 12.80 -9.64 3.70
CA SER A 153 13.08 -9.55 5.14
C SER A 153 14.20 -8.57 5.49
N ASP A 154 15.18 -8.39 4.60
CA ASP A 154 16.26 -7.42 4.79
C ASP A 154 15.75 -5.98 4.81
N ASP A 155 14.67 -5.71 4.07
CA ASP A 155 14.06 -4.39 4.01
C ASP A 155 13.24 -4.06 5.27
N LEU A 156 12.70 -5.07 5.95
CA LEU A 156 12.03 -4.89 7.24
C LEU A 156 12.95 -4.24 8.28
N MET A 157 14.25 -4.56 8.20
CA MET A 157 15.28 -4.06 9.11
C MET A 157 15.85 -2.69 8.69
N ARG A 158 15.20 -1.96 7.77
CA ARG A 158 15.66 -0.63 7.35
C ARG A 158 14.87 0.47 8.07
N PRO A 159 15.52 1.41 8.77
CA PRO A 159 14.83 2.54 9.39
C PRO A 159 13.99 3.37 8.40
N THR A 160 14.41 3.48 7.13
CA THR A 160 13.69 4.18 6.05
C THR A 160 12.30 3.61 5.74
N LEU A 161 12.00 2.38 6.12
CA LEU A 161 10.67 1.78 6.00
C LEU A 161 9.71 2.30 7.09
N TRP A 162 10.26 2.64 8.25
CA TRP A 162 9.52 2.99 9.47
C TRP A 162 9.48 4.49 9.75
N LEU A 163 10.51 5.21 9.30
CA LEU A 163 10.73 6.62 9.56
C LEU A 163 10.75 7.39 8.23
N ASP A 164 10.25 8.62 8.24
CA ASP A 164 10.16 9.43 7.02
C ASP A 164 11.44 10.19 6.68
N ASP A 165 12.18 10.67 7.69
CA ASP A 165 13.34 11.55 7.51
C ASP A 165 14.67 10.78 7.53
N GLN A 166 14.84 9.82 6.63
CA GLN A 166 16.03 8.97 6.57
C GLN A 166 16.58 8.86 5.13
N GLU A 167 17.90 8.96 5.00
CA GLU A 167 18.61 8.74 3.73
C GLU A 167 18.82 7.25 3.43
N GLY A 168 18.97 6.92 2.15
CA GLY A 168 19.32 5.58 1.68
C GLY A 168 18.21 4.92 0.88
N TYR A 169 18.15 3.59 0.90
CA TYR A 169 17.14 2.83 0.17
C TYR A 169 15.77 3.07 0.79
N ARG A 170 14.96 3.84 0.08
CA ARG A 170 13.62 4.28 0.47
C ARG A 170 12.79 4.38 -0.81
N PRO A 171 12.32 3.26 -1.37
CA PRO A 171 11.46 3.28 -2.54
C PRO A 171 10.28 4.22 -2.34
N TRP A 172 10.07 5.14 -3.25
CA TRP A 172 9.02 6.15 -3.13
C TRP A 172 7.68 5.49 -2.93
N SER A 173 7.38 4.45 -3.71
CA SER A 173 6.16 3.68 -3.59
C SER A 173 5.92 3.02 -2.21
N TRP A 174 6.89 2.97 -1.29
CA TRP A 174 6.67 2.42 0.06
C TRP A 174 5.98 3.41 0.99
N PRO A 175 4.97 2.97 1.77
CA PRO A 175 4.40 3.79 2.83
C PRO A 175 5.41 3.95 3.99
N CYS A 176 5.16 4.93 4.86
CA CYS A 176 5.72 4.93 6.21
C CYS A 176 4.97 3.88 7.04
N LEU A 177 5.63 2.79 7.43
CA LEU A 177 4.95 1.71 8.17
C LEU A 177 4.50 2.13 9.58
N GLY A 178 5.18 3.12 10.19
CA GLY A 178 4.76 3.68 11.48
C GLY A 178 3.34 4.23 11.47
N ASP A 179 2.92 4.85 10.36
CA ASP A 179 1.60 5.48 10.21
C ASP A 179 0.55 4.58 9.55
N ALA A 180 0.97 3.48 8.93
CA ALA A 180 0.11 2.66 8.09
C ALA A 180 -1.15 2.14 8.81
N PRO A 181 -1.10 1.68 10.09
CA PRO A 181 -2.29 1.28 10.84
C PRO A 181 -3.29 2.41 11.03
N ALA A 182 -2.83 3.62 11.40
CA ALA A 182 -3.69 4.78 11.60
C ALA A 182 -4.39 5.19 10.31
N ARG A 183 -3.66 5.24 9.18
CA ARG A 183 -4.25 5.53 7.87
C ARG A 183 -5.22 4.44 7.42
N HIS A 184 -4.93 3.17 7.72
CA HIS A 184 -5.87 2.08 7.43
C HIS A 184 -7.19 2.30 8.18
N ARG A 185 -7.16 2.58 9.47
CA ARG A 185 -8.38 2.86 10.26
C ARG A 185 -9.19 4.03 9.70
N ALA A 186 -8.53 5.14 9.36
CA ALA A 186 -9.20 6.28 8.73
C ALA A 186 -9.87 5.93 7.39
N ARG A 187 -9.26 5.04 6.59
CA ARG A 187 -9.89 4.52 5.36
C ARG A 187 -11.08 3.61 5.66
N VAL A 188 -11.00 2.79 6.71
CA VAL A 188 -12.11 1.93 7.13
C VAL A 188 -13.31 2.77 7.53
N GLU A 189 -13.11 3.78 8.39
CA GLU A 189 -14.15 4.73 8.79
C GLU A 189 -14.81 5.39 7.58
N PHE A 190 -13.99 5.88 6.63
CA PHE A 190 -14.49 6.42 5.37
C PHE A 190 -15.36 5.42 4.59
N VAL A 191 -14.91 4.17 4.45
CA VAL A 191 -15.66 3.14 3.70
C VAL A 191 -16.94 2.74 4.43
N GLU A 192 -16.96 2.69 5.77
CA GLU A 192 -18.17 2.39 6.53
C GLU A 192 -19.28 3.40 6.25
N GLU A 193 -18.93 4.67 6.10
CA GLU A 193 -19.87 5.76 5.76
C GLU A 193 -20.33 5.72 4.30
N HIS A 194 -19.51 5.19 3.38
CA HIS A 194 -19.75 5.22 1.93
C HIS A 194 -19.94 3.83 1.32
N MET A 195 -20.27 2.82 2.12
CA MET A 195 -20.19 1.40 1.75
C MET A 195 -21.00 1.03 0.49
N ASP A 196 -22.14 1.70 0.31
CA ASP A 196 -23.09 1.50 -0.79
C ASP A 196 -23.01 2.61 -1.86
N GLU A 197 -22.02 3.50 -1.77
CA GLU A 197 -21.75 4.52 -2.78
C GLU A 197 -20.77 4.00 -3.84
N PRO A 198 -20.87 4.47 -5.11
CA PRO A 198 -19.90 4.13 -6.13
C PRO A 198 -18.49 4.60 -5.76
N ILE A 199 -17.51 3.69 -5.84
CA ILE A 199 -16.12 3.91 -5.37
C ILE A 199 -15.51 5.16 -6.01
N LEU A 200 -15.66 5.31 -7.33
CA LEU A 200 -15.07 6.42 -8.07
C LEU A 200 -15.70 7.77 -7.66
N ALA A 201 -17.00 7.79 -7.35
CA ALA A 201 -17.70 8.99 -6.90
C ALA A 201 -17.27 9.35 -5.47
N ALA A 202 -17.26 8.36 -4.56
CA ALA A 202 -16.85 8.53 -3.18
C ALA A 202 -15.41 9.08 -3.08
N LEU A 203 -14.48 8.60 -3.93
CA LEU A 203 -13.10 9.08 -3.97
C LEU A 203 -12.91 10.44 -4.69
N GLY A 204 -13.97 11.03 -5.22
CA GLY A 204 -13.91 12.27 -6.00
C GLY A 204 -13.29 12.13 -7.39
N ILE A 205 -13.10 10.90 -7.89
CA ILE A 205 -12.65 10.63 -9.27
C ILE A 205 -13.80 10.86 -10.25
N LEU A 206 -15.05 10.59 -9.85
CA LEU A 206 -16.25 10.88 -10.63
C LEU A 206 -17.04 12.02 -9.97
N SER A 207 -17.46 13.02 -10.74
CA SER A 207 -18.18 14.21 -10.25
C SER A 207 -19.61 14.29 -10.77
N GLY A 208 -20.57 13.77 -10.01
CA GLY A 208 -21.99 13.75 -10.41
C GLY A 208 -22.26 12.86 -11.63
N GLU A 209 -23.13 13.33 -12.54
CA GLU A 209 -23.51 12.58 -13.76
C GLU A 209 -22.51 12.73 -14.91
N ALA A 210 -21.59 13.69 -14.84
CA ALA A 210 -20.59 13.93 -15.86
C ALA A 210 -19.28 13.18 -15.56
N ARG A 211 -18.69 12.59 -16.59
CA ARG A 211 -17.33 12.03 -16.50
C ARG A 211 -16.35 13.16 -16.22
N SER A 212 -15.59 13.04 -15.14
CA SER A 212 -14.53 14.01 -14.82
C SER A 212 -13.33 13.77 -15.75
N PRO A 213 -12.45 14.78 -15.94
CA PRO A 213 -11.18 14.58 -16.64
C PRO A 213 -10.30 13.47 -16.03
N ALA A 214 -10.36 13.29 -14.70
CA ALA A 214 -9.63 12.22 -14.01
C ALA A 214 -10.19 10.83 -14.38
N TYR A 215 -11.51 10.70 -14.47
CA TYR A 215 -12.16 9.47 -14.94
C TYR A 215 -11.81 9.18 -16.41
N GLU A 216 -11.83 10.21 -17.27
CA GLU A 216 -11.52 10.04 -18.70
C GLU A 216 -10.07 9.64 -18.96
N ALA A 217 -9.15 10.02 -18.07
CA ALA A 217 -7.75 9.58 -18.10
C ALA A 217 -7.57 8.11 -17.68
N MET A 218 -8.58 7.47 -17.05
CA MET A 218 -8.46 6.09 -16.62
C MET A 218 -8.50 5.12 -17.80
N GLN A 219 -7.49 4.25 -17.85
CA GLN A 219 -7.47 3.13 -18.78
C GLN A 219 -8.40 2.01 -18.30
N ARG A 220 -8.78 1.14 -19.24
CA ARG A 220 -9.70 0.02 -18.99
C ARG A 220 -9.19 -0.88 -17.87
N GLU A 221 -7.89 -1.14 -17.84
CA GLU A 221 -7.22 -1.96 -16.85
C GLU A 221 -7.43 -1.42 -15.42
N HIS A 222 -7.40 -0.09 -15.23
CA HIS A 222 -7.69 0.52 -13.93
C HIS A 222 -9.14 0.27 -13.49
N LEU A 223 -10.08 0.35 -14.43
CA LEU A 223 -11.51 0.19 -14.17
C LEU A 223 -11.89 -1.29 -13.93
N GLU A 224 -11.27 -2.23 -14.65
CA GLU A 224 -11.48 -3.68 -14.50
C GLU A 224 -11.06 -4.21 -13.13
N PHE A 225 -10.18 -3.50 -12.42
CA PHE A 225 -9.86 -3.85 -11.04
C PHE A 225 -11.08 -3.68 -10.12
N LEU A 226 -11.88 -2.62 -10.31
CA LEU A 226 -13.02 -2.30 -9.45
C LEU A 226 -14.24 -3.16 -9.77
N SER A 227 -14.50 -3.41 -11.06
CA SER A 227 -15.65 -4.20 -11.50
C SER A 227 -15.37 -4.84 -12.85
N ARG A 228 -15.95 -6.02 -13.08
CA ARG A 228 -15.90 -6.69 -14.38
C ARG A 228 -16.94 -6.14 -15.37
N ASP A 229 -17.96 -5.47 -14.84
CA ASP A 229 -19.10 -4.98 -15.61
C ASP A 229 -18.98 -3.46 -15.80
N VAL A 230 -19.57 -2.67 -14.91
CA VAL A 230 -19.61 -1.20 -14.97
C VAL A 230 -18.91 -0.63 -13.73
N ALA A 231 -17.76 -0.01 -13.91
CA ALA A 231 -16.95 0.55 -12.81
C ALA A 231 -17.58 1.81 -12.21
N GLU A 232 -18.32 2.58 -13.01
CA GLU A 232 -18.98 3.83 -12.59
C GLU A 232 -20.02 3.64 -11.49
N THR A 233 -20.62 2.45 -11.42
CA THR A 233 -21.67 2.11 -10.45
C THR A 233 -21.20 1.11 -9.41
N ALA A 234 -19.93 0.68 -9.47
CA ALA A 234 -19.40 -0.32 -8.56
C ALA A 234 -19.24 0.27 -7.15
N THR A 235 -20.00 -0.25 -6.20
CA THR A 235 -19.92 0.16 -4.79
C THR A 235 -18.77 -0.54 -4.06
N PHE A 236 -18.38 -0.07 -2.88
CA PHE A 236 -17.43 -0.79 -2.04
C PHE A 236 -17.93 -2.19 -1.67
N ARG A 237 -19.25 -2.34 -1.43
CA ARG A 237 -19.88 -3.64 -1.19
C ARG A 237 -19.77 -4.58 -2.38
N ASP A 238 -20.12 -4.10 -3.56
CA ASP A 238 -20.03 -4.89 -4.79
C ASP A 238 -18.59 -5.29 -5.09
N PHE A 239 -17.64 -4.38 -4.86
CA PHE A 239 -16.23 -4.67 -5.01
C PHE A 239 -15.80 -5.82 -4.08
N VAL A 240 -16.19 -5.81 -2.81
CA VAL A 240 -15.79 -6.87 -1.87
C VAL A 240 -16.37 -8.23 -2.26
N VAL A 241 -17.65 -8.27 -2.65
CA VAL A 241 -18.38 -9.52 -2.86
C VAL A 241 -18.22 -10.06 -4.29
N ASN A 242 -18.23 -9.20 -5.30
CA ASN A 242 -18.45 -9.59 -6.70
C ASN A 242 -17.22 -9.40 -7.62
N SER A 243 -16.25 -8.53 -7.27
CA SER A 243 -15.10 -8.26 -8.16
C SER A 243 -14.12 -9.44 -8.32
N GLY A 244 -14.05 -10.30 -7.29
CA GLY A 244 -13.00 -11.30 -7.13
C GLY A 244 -11.64 -10.73 -6.67
N LYS A 245 -11.57 -9.43 -6.35
CA LYS A 245 -10.41 -8.76 -5.73
C LYS A 245 -10.59 -8.54 -4.22
N GLY A 246 -11.83 -8.66 -3.72
CA GLY A 246 -12.20 -8.64 -2.31
C GLY A 246 -12.16 -10.03 -1.69
N LEU A 247 -13.30 -10.71 -1.57
CA LEU A 247 -13.36 -12.10 -1.13
C LEU A 247 -13.03 -13.07 -2.29
N ARG A 248 -12.45 -14.24 -1.96
CA ARG A 248 -12.32 -15.32 -2.93
C ARG A 248 -13.69 -15.92 -3.24
N ALA A 249 -13.81 -16.59 -4.39
CA ALA A 249 -15.07 -17.23 -4.79
C ALA A 249 -15.60 -18.17 -3.70
N ARG A 250 -16.90 -18.07 -3.39
CA ARG A 250 -17.62 -18.83 -2.35
C ARG A 250 -17.23 -18.47 -0.90
N ASP A 251 -16.37 -17.49 -0.69
CA ASP A 251 -16.17 -16.92 0.65
C ASP A 251 -17.24 -15.88 0.94
N GLU A 252 -17.62 -15.78 2.20
CA GLU A 252 -18.64 -14.86 2.70
C GLU A 252 -18.06 -14.03 3.84
N LEU A 253 -18.69 -12.89 4.13
CA LEU A 253 -18.27 -12.01 5.21
C LEU A 253 -18.48 -12.69 6.57
N TRP A 254 -17.45 -12.70 7.41
CA TRP A 254 -17.58 -13.18 8.79
C TRP A 254 -18.36 -12.23 9.68
N GLU A 255 -18.09 -10.93 9.55
CA GLU A 255 -18.84 -9.86 10.21
C GLU A 255 -19.08 -8.70 9.21
N PRO A 256 -20.16 -7.90 9.36
CA PRO A 256 -20.45 -6.81 8.44
C PRO A 256 -19.29 -5.81 8.26
N GLN A 257 -18.58 -5.51 9.36
CA GLN A 257 -17.45 -4.57 9.38
C GLN A 257 -16.23 -5.09 8.61
N ALA A 258 -16.11 -6.41 8.39
CA ALA A 258 -15.00 -6.97 7.62
C ALA A 258 -15.01 -6.45 6.17
N ALA A 259 -16.17 -6.14 5.62
CA ALA A 259 -16.29 -5.64 4.26
C ALA A 259 -15.59 -4.29 4.09
N ALA A 260 -15.78 -3.35 5.03
CA ALA A 260 -15.11 -2.06 4.99
C ALA A 260 -13.59 -2.20 5.12
N ARG A 261 -13.10 -3.08 5.99
CA ARG A 261 -11.66 -3.39 6.13
C ARG A 261 -11.04 -3.96 4.85
N ILE A 262 -11.72 -4.91 4.22
CA ILE A 262 -11.28 -5.50 2.95
C ILE A 262 -11.27 -4.42 1.87
N ALA A 263 -12.38 -3.70 1.68
CA ALA A 263 -12.48 -2.62 0.69
C ALA A 263 -11.39 -1.56 0.87
N ALA A 264 -11.22 -1.03 2.08
CA ALA A 264 -10.22 -0.02 2.40
C ALA A 264 -8.79 -0.44 2.03
N ALA A 265 -8.38 -1.66 2.41
CA ALA A 265 -7.04 -2.17 2.08
C ALA A 265 -6.85 -2.35 0.56
N ARG A 266 -7.83 -2.98 -0.09
CA ARG A 266 -7.71 -3.41 -1.49
C ARG A 266 -7.82 -2.23 -2.47
N VAL A 267 -8.73 -1.30 -2.21
CA VAL A 267 -8.88 -0.08 -3.04
C VAL A 267 -7.70 0.87 -2.81
N HIS A 268 -7.17 0.99 -1.58
CA HIS A 268 -5.95 1.75 -1.33
C HIS A 268 -4.77 1.18 -2.13
N LYS A 269 -4.57 -0.14 -2.08
CA LYS A 269 -3.50 -0.80 -2.82
C LYS A 269 -3.62 -0.56 -4.33
N TRP A 270 -4.84 -0.53 -4.87
CA TRP A 270 -5.08 -0.18 -6.27
C TRP A 270 -4.72 1.27 -6.59
N LEU A 271 -5.16 2.23 -5.78
CA LEU A 271 -4.76 3.64 -5.96
C LEU A 271 -3.23 3.80 -5.92
N GLU A 272 -2.57 3.17 -4.95
CA GLU A 272 -1.14 3.32 -4.69
C GLU A 272 -0.25 2.60 -5.73
N ARG A 273 -0.69 1.46 -6.26
CA ARG A 273 0.14 0.55 -7.07
C ARG A 273 -0.25 0.47 -8.53
N ASP A 274 -1.43 0.96 -8.90
CA ASP A 274 -1.94 0.90 -10.27
C ASP A 274 -2.19 2.31 -10.82
N VAL A 275 -2.95 3.12 -10.09
CA VAL A 275 -3.37 4.46 -10.55
C VAL A 275 -2.25 5.48 -10.42
N LEU A 276 -1.68 5.64 -9.22
CA LEU A 276 -0.67 6.67 -8.94
C LEU A 276 0.63 6.50 -9.75
N PRO A 277 1.20 5.30 -9.97
CA PRO A 277 2.47 5.16 -10.68
C PRO A 277 2.46 5.71 -12.12
N GLY A 278 1.29 5.71 -12.79
CA GLY A 278 1.09 6.30 -14.11
C GLY A 278 1.35 7.81 -14.15
N GLN A 279 1.09 8.50 -13.03
CA GLN A 279 1.23 9.95 -12.86
C GLN A 279 0.37 10.79 -13.83
N ASP A 280 -0.62 10.18 -14.48
CA ASP A 280 -1.48 10.77 -15.51
C ASP A 280 -2.93 10.96 -15.04
N ILE A 281 -3.35 10.27 -13.98
CA ILE A 281 -4.62 10.50 -13.27
C ILE A 281 -4.35 11.28 -11.98
N LEU A 282 -3.46 10.74 -11.15
CA LEU A 282 -2.97 11.36 -9.92
C LEU A 282 -1.48 11.62 -10.05
N VAL A 283 -1.01 12.77 -9.58
CA VAL A 283 0.42 13.13 -9.52
C VAL A 283 0.80 13.42 -8.07
N ASP A 284 1.97 12.96 -7.64
CA ASP A 284 2.50 13.24 -6.30
C ASP A 284 3.45 14.45 -6.27
N GLY A 285 3.88 14.84 -5.07
CA GLY A 285 4.68 16.06 -4.82
C GLY A 285 5.97 16.13 -5.63
N PRO A 286 6.89 15.14 -5.52
CA PRO A 286 8.17 15.19 -6.20
C PRO A 286 8.02 15.24 -7.72
N HIS A 287 7.11 14.44 -8.25
CA HIS A 287 6.85 14.39 -9.69
C HIS A 287 6.14 15.65 -10.20
N LEU A 288 5.31 16.29 -9.38
CA LEU A 288 4.72 17.58 -9.69
C LEU A 288 5.78 18.69 -9.69
N ALA A 289 6.67 18.71 -8.69
CA ALA A 289 7.77 19.67 -8.60
C ALA A 289 8.73 19.56 -9.79
N LEU A 290 8.98 18.34 -10.27
CA LEU A 290 9.80 18.11 -11.47
C LEU A 290 9.16 18.68 -12.73
N ARG A 291 7.84 18.51 -12.88
CA ARG A 291 7.12 18.94 -14.09
C ARG A 291 6.84 20.43 -14.07
N TYR A 292 6.50 20.97 -12.90
CA TYR A 292 6.17 22.37 -12.69
C TYR A 292 7.07 23.01 -11.62
N PRO A 293 8.36 23.26 -11.93
CA PRO A 293 9.27 23.92 -11.00
C PRO A 293 8.77 25.27 -10.49
N SER A 294 7.93 25.98 -11.25
CA SER A 294 7.31 27.24 -10.81
C SER A 294 6.41 27.10 -9.58
N LEU A 295 5.99 25.89 -9.24
CA LEU A 295 5.21 25.61 -8.02
C LEU A 295 6.09 25.49 -6.77
N ILE A 296 7.42 25.48 -6.88
CA ILE A 296 8.31 25.43 -5.73
C ILE A 296 8.26 26.79 -5.02
N GLY A 297 7.63 26.83 -3.85
CA GLY A 297 7.27 28.08 -3.17
C GLY A 297 8.41 28.74 -2.39
N SER A 298 9.61 28.16 -2.40
CA SER A 298 10.77 28.60 -1.61
C SER A 298 11.87 29.16 -2.51
N THR A 299 12.59 30.16 -2.00
CA THR A 299 13.86 30.60 -2.60
C THR A 299 14.98 29.58 -2.42
N ASP A 300 14.88 28.73 -1.40
CA ASP A 300 15.74 27.55 -1.22
C ASP A 300 15.07 26.35 -1.90
N THR A 301 15.40 26.16 -3.18
CA THR A 301 14.86 25.10 -4.03
C THR A 301 15.16 23.72 -3.46
N ASP A 302 16.38 23.48 -2.97
CA ASP A 302 16.79 22.15 -2.49
C ASP A 302 16.01 21.76 -1.22
N ALA A 303 15.82 22.70 -0.29
CA ALA A 303 15.00 22.48 0.89
C ALA A 303 13.54 22.18 0.51
N ALA A 304 12.95 22.95 -0.40
CA ALA A 304 11.57 22.72 -0.84
C ALA A 304 11.40 21.40 -1.58
N LEU A 305 12.34 21.03 -2.45
CA LEU A 305 12.33 19.72 -3.11
C LEU A 305 12.41 18.58 -2.09
N ARG A 306 13.26 18.68 -1.06
CA ARG A 306 13.29 17.70 0.05
C ARG A 306 11.95 17.62 0.79
N HIS A 307 11.24 18.73 0.98
CA HIS A 307 9.91 18.70 1.58
C HIS A 307 8.88 17.94 0.74
N THR A 308 9.02 17.94 -0.59
CA THR A 308 8.12 17.17 -1.47
C THR A 308 8.29 15.66 -1.29
N THR A 309 9.45 15.18 -0.80
CA THR A 309 9.75 13.75 -0.62
C THR A 309 9.35 13.19 0.75
N ARG A 310 8.58 13.96 1.53
CA ARG A 310 7.94 13.49 2.76
C ARG A 310 6.68 12.70 2.45
N ARG A 311 6.48 11.59 3.14
CA ARG A 311 5.29 10.72 3.02
C ARG A 311 4.22 11.06 4.06
N THR A 312 4.51 11.91 5.05
CA THR A 312 3.52 12.28 6.07
C THR A 312 2.32 12.99 5.44
N ALA A 313 1.12 12.68 5.95
CA ALA A 313 -0.15 13.23 5.47
C ALA A 313 -0.50 14.56 6.17
N ASP A 314 0.32 14.94 7.14
CA ASP A 314 0.24 16.13 7.94
C ASP A 314 0.33 17.31 6.97
N GLY A 315 -0.79 17.99 6.74
CA GLY A 315 -0.97 19.03 5.71
C GLY A 315 -0.09 20.28 5.84
N GLU A 316 1.06 20.17 6.52
CA GLU A 316 2.17 21.11 6.41
C GLU A 316 2.65 21.20 4.95
N SER A 317 3.17 22.35 4.55
CA SER A 317 3.45 22.66 3.15
C SER A 317 4.39 21.62 2.53
N VAL A 318 3.91 20.92 1.49
CA VAL A 318 4.62 19.89 0.69
C VAL A 318 5.81 20.48 -0.11
N GLY A 319 6.35 21.64 0.29
CA GLY A 319 7.32 22.41 -0.49
C GLY A 319 6.75 23.12 -1.72
N LEU A 320 5.45 22.93 -2.00
CA LEU A 320 4.75 23.51 -3.15
C LEU A 320 3.82 24.67 -2.75
N LEU A 321 3.57 25.57 -3.70
CA LEU A 321 2.58 26.66 -3.61
C LEU A 321 1.16 26.09 -3.54
N SER A 322 0.77 25.64 -2.34
CA SER A 322 -0.47 24.90 -2.08
C SER A 322 -1.72 25.65 -2.55
N GLU A 323 -1.76 26.98 -2.39
CA GLU A 323 -2.89 27.81 -2.83
C GLU A 323 -3.16 27.71 -4.34
N THR A 324 -2.11 27.62 -5.16
CA THR A 324 -2.23 27.53 -6.63
C THR A 324 -2.88 26.22 -7.05
N ILE A 325 -2.58 25.12 -6.35
CA ILE A 325 -2.95 23.75 -6.75
C ILE A 325 -4.01 23.11 -5.84
N ALA A 326 -4.49 23.80 -4.81
CA ALA A 326 -5.43 23.27 -3.82
C ALA A 326 -6.72 22.73 -4.45
N TYR A 327 -7.22 23.39 -5.50
CA TYR A 327 -8.45 22.99 -6.20
C TYR A 327 -8.34 21.61 -6.90
N ALA A 328 -7.12 21.15 -7.18
CA ALA A 328 -6.85 19.86 -7.78
C ALA A 328 -6.40 18.81 -6.76
N ALA A 329 -6.31 19.15 -5.47
CA ALA A 329 -5.87 18.22 -4.44
C ALA A 329 -6.81 17.02 -4.36
N PHE A 330 -6.23 15.83 -4.21
CA PHE A 330 -7.01 14.63 -3.98
C PHE A 330 -7.71 14.74 -2.61
N PRO A 331 -9.05 14.66 -2.54
CA PRO A 331 -9.81 15.09 -1.36
C PRO A 331 -9.63 14.20 -0.13
N HIS A 332 -9.08 12.98 -0.29
CA HIS A 332 -8.96 12.02 0.78
C HIS A 332 -7.49 11.61 1.02
N PRO A 333 -6.72 12.38 1.81
CA PRO A 333 -5.27 12.19 1.94
C PRO A 333 -4.87 10.84 2.55
N ASN A 334 -5.74 10.19 3.34
CA ASN A 334 -5.45 8.88 3.96
C ASN A 334 -5.50 7.70 2.96
N TRP A 335 -6.01 7.91 1.75
CA TRP A 335 -6.10 6.88 0.71
C TRP A 335 -4.80 6.68 -0.07
N LEU A 336 -3.83 7.57 0.09
CA LEU A 336 -2.51 7.47 -0.50
C LEU A 336 -1.45 7.62 0.57
N SER A 337 -0.26 7.08 0.33
CA SER A 337 0.82 7.21 1.30
C SER A 337 1.50 8.58 1.25
N ARG A 338 1.01 9.52 0.42
CA ARG A 338 1.60 10.83 0.17
C ARG A 338 0.54 11.80 -0.40
N PRO A 339 0.73 13.12 -0.27
CA PRO A 339 -0.13 14.11 -0.94
C PRO A 339 -0.10 13.93 -2.46
N CYS A 340 -1.28 13.97 -3.08
CA CYS A 340 -1.46 13.83 -4.52
C CYS A 340 -2.51 14.82 -5.04
N TRP A 341 -2.44 15.10 -6.34
CA TRP A 341 -3.36 15.98 -7.07
C TRP A 341 -3.87 15.31 -8.33
N PHE A 342 -5.05 15.69 -8.79
CA PHE A 342 -5.57 15.26 -10.09
C PHE A 342 -4.78 15.90 -11.23
N TRP A 343 -3.97 15.10 -11.91
CA TRP A 343 -3.12 15.55 -13.00
C TRP A 343 -3.91 16.24 -14.13
N PRO A 344 -5.05 15.71 -14.62
CA PRO A 344 -5.79 16.34 -15.72
C PRO A 344 -6.28 17.76 -15.44
N SER A 345 -6.54 18.08 -14.16
CA SER A 345 -6.90 19.43 -13.72
C SER A 345 -5.71 20.40 -13.83
N LEU A 346 -4.52 19.95 -13.44
CA LEU A 346 -3.29 20.75 -13.47
C LEU A 346 -2.68 20.86 -14.87
N ALA A 347 -2.79 19.81 -15.69
CA ALA A 347 -2.21 19.72 -17.03
C ALA A 347 -2.69 20.81 -18.00
N ASN A 348 -3.84 21.43 -17.71
CA ASN A 348 -4.47 22.44 -18.54
C ASN A 348 -4.63 23.79 -17.82
N ASP A 349 -3.98 23.99 -16.67
CA ASP A 349 -4.13 25.21 -15.88
C ASP A 349 -3.12 26.29 -16.29
N GLU A 350 -3.57 27.27 -17.08
CA GLU A 350 -2.75 28.39 -17.55
C GLU A 350 -2.17 29.28 -16.43
N ARG A 351 -2.62 29.14 -15.18
CA ARG A 351 -2.00 29.82 -14.03
C ARG A 351 -0.63 29.25 -13.69
N ILE A 352 -0.36 28.01 -14.07
CA ILE A 352 0.94 27.36 -13.91
C ILE A 352 1.87 27.84 -15.03
N VAL A 353 3.08 28.30 -14.68
CA VAL A 353 3.99 28.95 -15.63
C VAL A 353 4.32 28.03 -16.80
N GLU A 354 4.60 26.76 -16.52
CA GLU A 354 4.95 25.76 -17.52
C GLU A 354 3.81 25.46 -18.51
N VAL A 355 2.56 25.78 -18.15
CA VAL A 355 1.38 25.59 -19.01
C VAL A 355 1.05 26.88 -19.76
N GLY A 356 0.86 28.00 -19.05
CA GLY A 356 0.44 29.26 -19.66
C GLY A 356 1.56 30.01 -20.39
N ARG A 357 2.82 29.82 -19.95
CA ARG A 357 4.01 30.52 -20.44
C ARG A 357 5.22 29.56 -20.49
N PRO A 358 5.15 28.46 -21.27
CA PRO A 358 6.15 27.40 -21.26
C PRO A 358 7.58 27.86 -21.58
N TRP A 359 7.75 28.98 -22.30
CA TRP A 359 9.06 29.56 -22.60
C TRP A 359 9.72 30.27 -21.41
N GLU A 360 9.00 30.48 -20.30
CA GLU A 360 9.52 31.03 -19.04
C GLU A 360 9.78 29.94 -17.99
N ALA A 361 9.50 28.68 -18.31
CA ALA A 361 9.72 27.55 -17.41
C ALA A 361 11.19 27.47 -16.97
N ALA A 362 11.42 27.34 -15.67
CA ALA A 362 12.75 27.11 -15.14
C ALA A 362 13.22 25.70 -15.54
N ASP A 363 14.46 25.60 -16.01
CA ASP A 363 15.11 24.32 -16.20
C ASP A 363 15.74 23.88 -14.87
N ILE A 364 15.40 22.67 -14.43
CA ILE A 364 15.98 22.06 -13.24
C ILE A 364 16.86 20.88 -13.69
N SER A 365 18.14 20.92 -13.33
CA SER A 365 19.10 19.85 -13.64
C SER A 365 18.94 18.61 -12.75
N LEU A 366 17.90 18.59 -11.91
CA LEU A 366 17.62 17.55 -10.94
C LEU A 366 16.56 16.58 -11.46
N VAL A 367 16.70 15.32 -11.08
CA VAL A 367 15.73 14.25 -11.30
C VAL A 367 15.39 13.59 -9.97
N PHE A 368 14.18 13.05 -9.87
CA PHE A 368 13.74 12.32 -8.70
C PHE A 368 14.11 10.85 -8.82
N CYS A 369 14.89 10.35 -7.87
CA CYS A 369 15.33 8.96 -7.78
C CYS A 369 14.34 8.15 -6.96
N GLU A 370 13.57 7.30 -7.64
CA GLU A 370 12.45 6.53 -7.07
C GLU A 370 12.87 5.52 -6.00
N ASP A 371 14.12 5.04 -6.01
CA ASP A 371 14.66 4.07 -5.06
C ASP A 371 15.18 4.68 -3.75
N ALA A 372 15.51 5.98 -3.79
CA ALA A 372 16.00 6.73 -2.64
C ALA A 372 14.98 7.75 -2.11
N SER A 373 13.93 8.03 -2.90
CA SER A 373 12.99 9.14 -2.66
C SER A 373 13.72 10.47 -2.47
N ASP A 374 14.61 10.81 -3.39
CA ASP A 374 15.49 11.98 -3.28
C ASP A 374 15.78 12.60 -4.65
N PHE A 375 16.09 13.89 -4.67
CA PHE A 375 16.46 14.61 -5.88
C PHE A 375 17.96 14.57 -6.09
N ARG A 376 18.39 14.20 -7.30
CA ARG A 376 19.81 14.14 -7.67
C ARG A 376 20.05 14.80 -9.01
N ILE A 377 21.30 15.21 -9.25
CA ILE A 377 21.72 15.69 -10.57
C ILE A 377 21.53 14.56 -11.57
N ALA A 378 20.91 14.86 -12.72
CA ALA A 378 20.56 13.86 -13.75
C ALA A 378 21.73 12.93 -14.12
N ASP A 379 22.93 13.48 -14.30
CA ASP A 379 24.14 12.73 -14.67
C ASP A 379 24.62 11.74 -13.59
N SER A 380 24.17 11.90 -12.35
CA SER A 380 24.48 11.01 -11.22
C SER A 380 23.40 9.95 -10.97
N ALA A 381 22.30 10.01 -11.71
CA ALA A 381 21.19 9.08 -11.63
C ALA A 381 21.16 8.16 -12.85
N ARG A 382 20.45 7.04 -12.72
CA ARG A 382 20.27 6.09 -13.81
C ARG A 382 18.82 6.08 -14.26
N GLU A 383 18.60 6.38 -15.52
CA GLU A 383 17.28 6.34 -16.14
C GLU A 383 16.79 4.89 -16.37
N PHE A 384 15.49 4.64 -16.19
CA PHE A 384 14.81 3.42 -16.58
C PHE A 384 13.41 3.71 -17.15
N ARG A 385 12.84 2.73 -17.84
CA ARG A 385 11.48 2.79 -18.38
C ARG A 385 10.50 1.91 -17.59
N ALA A 386 9.70 2.52 -16.73
CA ALA A 386 8.69 1.87 -15.93
C ALA A 386 7.58 1.21 -16.76
N GLU A 387 6.89 0.22 -16.19
CA GLU A 387 5.75 -0.48 -16.80
C GLU A 387 4.43 0.13 -16.33
N VAL A 388 4.32 1.44 -16.43
CA VAL A 388 3.13 2.17 -16.01
C VAL A 388 2.23 2.46 -17.20
N LEU A 389 0.93 2.54 -16.93
CA LEU A 389 -0.07 2.93 -17.90
C LEU A 389 -0.06 4.46 -17.97
N GLY A 390 0.65 5.03 -18.94
CA GLY A 390 0.74 6.49 -19.09
C GLY A 390 1.96 6.98 -19.86
N PRO A 391 2.01 8.28 -20.22
CA PRO A 391 3.13 8.87 -20.95
C PRO A 391 4.39 9.01 -20.09
N PHE A 392 4.24 8.96 -18.76
CA PHE A 392 5.32 9.18 -17.82
C PHE A 392 6.03 7.87 -17.48
N GLY A 393 6.54 7.16 -18.48
CA GLY A 393 7.29 5.91 -18.27
C GLY A 393 8.76 6.10 -17.91
N ARG A 394 9.38 7.25 -18.26
CA ARG A 394 10.80 7.52 -17.95
C ARG A 394 10.94 7.96 -16.49
N ARG A 395 11.82 7.29 -15.76
CA ARG A 395 12.07 7.48 -14.34
C ARG A 395 13.56 7.30 -14.03
N TYR A 396 13.95 7.67 -12.82
CA TYR A 396 15.34 7.62 -12.39
C TYR A 396 15.49 6.84 -11.09
N VAL A 397 16.66 6.23 -10.92
CA VAL A 397 17.12 5.64 -9.66
C VAL A 397 18.51 6.17 -9.32
N ALA A 398 18.83 6.20 -8.04
CA ALA A 398 20.13 6.55 -7.51
C ALA A 398 21.18 5.46 -7.77
N GLY A 399 20.77 4.19 -7.89
CA GLY A 399 21.70 3.08 -8.11
C GLY A 399 22.51 2.73 -6.86
N LEU A 400 21.82 2.51 -5.75
CA LEU A 400 22.36 2.20 -4.44
C LEU A 400 23.02 0.81 -4.39
N ASP A 401 24.14 0.73 -3.68
CA ASP A 401 24.87 -0.51 -3.47
C ASP A 401 24.04 -1.53 -2.65
N GLY A 402 24.14 -2.80 -3.02
CA GLY A 402 23.43 -3.89 -2.34
C GLY A 402 21.94 -3.98 -2.66
N ILE A 403 21.42 -3.15 -3.57
CA ILE A 403 20.04 -3.22 -4.06
C ILE A 403 20.03 -3.89 -5.43
N SER A 404 19.18 -4.91 -5.60
CA SER A 404 18.89 -5.48 -6.92
C SER A 404 17.84 -4.64 -7.63
N TYR A 405 17.98 -4.46 -8.94
CA TYR A 405 17.05 -3.64 -9.74
C TYR A 405 16.42 -4.51 -10.82
N GLU A 406 15.13 -4.83 -10.67
CA GLU A 406 14.48 -5.86 -11.47
C GLU A 406 13.18 -5.37 -12.13
N PRO A 407 12.88 -5.78 -13.39
CA PRO A 407 13.76 -6.52 -14.28
C PRO A 407 14.80 -5.58 -14.92
N ALA A 408 16.08 -5.95 -14.87
CA ALA A 408 17.19 -5.09 -15.32
C ALA A 408 17.09 -4.60 -16.78
N VAL A 409 16.33 -5.30 -17.63
CA VAL A 409 16.05 -4.88 -19.02
C VAL A 409 15.43 -3.48 -19.11
N ARG A 410 14.75 -2.99 -18.06
CA ARG A 410 14.14 -1.64 -18.05
C ARG A 410 15.15 -0.50 -18.14
N PHE A 411 16.43 -0.74 -17.86
CA PHE A 411 17.49 0.25 -18.04
C PHE A 411 17.93 0.43 -19.51
N ALA A 412 17.46 -0.43 -20.42
CA ALA A 412 17.88 -0.43 -21.82
C ALA A 412 16.76 -0.05 -22.82
N LEU A 413 15.59 0.36 -22.32
CA LEU A 413 14.33 0.54 -23.10
C LEU A 413 13.89 1.99 -23.31
#